data_AF-A0AAD6TGB7-F1
#
_entry.id   AF-A0AAD6TGB7-F1
#
_cell.length_a   1.000
_cell.length_b   1.000
_cell.length_c   1.000
_cell.angle_alpha   90.00
_cell.angle_beta   90.00
_cell.angle_gamma   90.00
#
_symmetry.space_group_name_H-M   'P 1'
#
loop_
_entity.id
_entity.type
_entity.pdbx_description
1 polymer ?
#
loop_
_entity_poly.entity_id
_entity_poly.type
_entity_poly.pdbx_seq_one_letter_code
_entity_poly.pdbx_strand_id
1 'polypeptide(L)'
;MVNTSKVIYKPDSQSTEEYTVIVNSDEFKKWKDGALALVVESFDVFVSTQGAQGHLGKASNQQLDTVFGTTKDVDVVTKILKEGREQATDGVSGSNYTGSNPSRGGESRGSGPR
;
A
#
# COMPACT_ATOMS: atom_id res chain seq x y z
N MET A 1 -5.22 4.83 -20.80
CA MET A 1 -5.02 5.14 -19.36
C MET A 1 -4.33 3.94 -18.75
N VAL A 2 -3.14 4.12 -18.19
CA VAL A 2 -2.46 3.03 -17.47
C VAL A 2 -3.05 2.98 -16.06
N ASN A 3 -3.67 1.86 -15.69
CA ASN A 3 -4.25 1.69 -14.37
C ASN A 3 -3.21 1.02 -13.49
N THR A 4 -2.44 1.81 -12.75
CA THR A 4 -1.43 1.28 -11.84
C THR A 4 -2.08 0.91 -10.51
N SER A 5 -1.55 -0.06 -9.80
CA SER A 5 -1.94 -0.45 -8.45
C SER A 5 -0.70 -0.63 -7.61
N LYS A 6 -0.81 -0.39 -6.31
CA LYS A 6 0.30 -0.61 -5.40
C LYS A 6 -0.05 -1.75 -4.46
N VAL A 7 0.89 -2.66 -4.25
CA VAL A 7 0.74 -3.78 -3.32
C VAL A 7 1.55 -3.47 -2.09
N ILE A 8 0.89 -3.46 -0.93
CA ILE A 8 1.48 -3.11 0.36
C ILE A 8 1.59 -4.38 1.21
N TYR A 9 2.79 -4.67 1.68
CA TYR A 9 3.09 -5.80 2.56
C TYR A 9 3.65 -5.31 3.89
N LYS A 10 3.13 -5.87 4.98
CA LYS A 10 3.64 -5.65 6.34
C LYS A 10 4.21 -6.98 6.85
N PRO A 11 5.50 -7.03 7.23
CA PRO A 11 6.11 -8.27 7.66
C PRO A 11 5.71 -8.68 9.07
N ASP A 12 5.45 -7.70 9.93
CA ASP A 12 4.98 -7.93 11.28
C ASP A 12 3.85 -6.94 11.60
N SER A 13 2.87 -7.39 12.37
CA SER A 13 1.74 -6.54 12.77
C SER A 13 2.16 -5.44 13.75
N GLN A 14 3.34 -5.55 14.37
CA GLN A 14 3.98 -4.56 15.23
C GLN A 14 5.03 -3.71 14.51
N SER A 15 5.44 -4.08 13.29
CA SER A 15 6.37 -3.28 12.50
C SER A 15 5.69 -2.02 11.95
N THR A 16 6.40 -0.90 12.07
CA THR A 16 6.04 0.39 11.43
C THR A 16 6.48 0.46 9.97
N GLU A 17 7.25 -0.52 9.51
CA GLU A 17 7.79 -0.60 8.15
C GLU A 17 6.80 -1.29 7.21
N GLU A 18 6.47 -0.61 6.12
CA GLU A 18 5.57 -1.11 5.07
C GLU A 18 6.32 -1.21 3.75
N TYR A 19 6.27 -2.38 3.12
CA TYR A 19 6.90 -2.62 1.83
C TYR A 19 5.86 -2.44 0.73
N THR A 20 6.13 -1.55 -0.21
CA THR A 20 5.22 -1.23 -1.31
C THR A 20 5.89 -1.53 -2.64
N VAL A 21 5.17 -2.21 -3.52
CA VAL A 21 5.58 -2.46 -4.90
C VAL A 21 4.51 -1.93 -5.85
N ILE A 22 4.95 -1.36 -6.97
CA ILE A 22 4.08 -0.77 -7.99
C ILE A 22 3.89 -1.77 -9.13
N VAL A 23 2.63 -2.08 -9.42
CA VAL A 23 2.24 -3.10 -10.41
C VAL A 23 1.17 -2.55 -11.32
N ASN A 24 1.09 -3.07 -12.54
CA ASN A 24 0.00 -2.73 -13.44
C ASN A 24 -1.23 -3.56 -13.09
N SER A 25 -2.35 -2.89 -12.80
CA SER A 25 -3.60 -3.53 -12.37
C SER A 25 -4.19 -4.44 -13.46
N ASP A 26 -4.00 -4.08 -14.74
CA ASP A 26 -4.50 -4.84 -15.89
C ASP A 26 -3.70 -6.13 -16.08
N GLU A 27 -2.37 -6.03 -16.01
CA GLU A 27 -1.46 -7.18 -16.09
C GLU A 27 -1.59 -8.08 -14.85
N PHE A 28 -1.74 -7.49 -13.65
CA PHE A 28 -1.89 -8.24 -12.40
C PHE A 28 -3.15 -9.10 -12.40
N LYS A 29 -4.28 -8.59 -12.92
CA LYS A 29 -5.51 -9.39 -13.07
C LYS A 29 -5.38 -10.57 -14.04
N LYS A 30 -4.51 -10.46 -15.04
CA LYS A 30 -4.25 -11.52 -16.02
C LYS A 30 -3.14 -12.47 -15.57
N TRP A 31 -2.39 -12.09 -14.53
CA TRP A 31 -1.27 -12.86 -14.03
C TRP A 31 -1.74 -14.03 -13.18
N LYS A 32 -1.45 -15.25 -13.64
CA LYS A 32 -1.80 -16.50 -12.94
C LYS A 32 -0.57 -17.28 -12.45
N ASP A 33 0.56 -17.16 -13.16
CA ASP A 33 1.91 -17.65 -12.78
C ASP A 33 2.94 -17.29 -13.91
N GLY A 34 2.88 -16.05 -14.42
CA GLY A 34 3.65 -15.59 -15.59
C GLY A 34 4.90 -14.77 -15.26
N ALA A 35 5.57 -14.20 -16.27
CA ALA A 35 6.75 -13.36 -16.07
C ALA A 35 6.39 -12.08 -15.29
N LEU A 36 6.92 -11.96 -14.06
CA LEU A 36 6.75 -10.78 -13.20
C LEU A 36 7.17 -9.48 -13.88
N ALA A 37 8.13 -9.55 -14.80
CA ALA A 37 8.62 -8.40 -15.57
C ALA A 37 7.56 -7.73 -16.46
N LEU A 38 6.48 -8.43 -16.80
CA LEU A 38 5.36 -7.86 -17.55
C LEU A 38 4.36 -7.15 -16.61
N VAL A 39 4.20 -7.69 -15.40
CA VAL A 39 3.21 -7.25 -14.42
C VAL A 39 3.71 -6.10 -13.55
N VAL A 40 4.98 -6.15 -13.19
CA VAL A 40 5.64 -5.21 -12.29
C VAL A 40 6.15 -4.04 -13.13
N GLU A 41 5.77 -2.82 -12.75
CA GLU A 41 6.22 -1.62 -13.45
C GLU A 41 7.71 -1.35 -13.16
N SER A 42 8.12 -1.58 -11.92
CA SER A 42 9.52 -1.49 -11.48
C SER A 42 9.78 -2.49 -10.36
N PHE A 43 10.91 -3.20 -10.44
CA PHE A 43 11.34 -4.14 -9.40
C PHE A 43 11.88 -3.44 -8.14
N ASP A 44 11.79 -2.11 -8.09
CA ASP A 44 12.12 -1.35 -6.90
C ASP A 44 11.12 -1.62 -5.79
N VAL A 45 11.64 -2.17 -4.69
CA VAL A 45 10.89 -2.35 -3.46
C VAL A 45 11.01 -1.06 -2.64
N PHE A 46 9.88 -0.41 -2.42
CA PHE A 46 9.82 0.78 -1.59
C PHE A 46 9.48 0.38 -0.16
N VAL A 47 10.10 1.02 0.82
CA VAL A 47 9.78 0.90 2.24
C VAL A 47 9.32 2.25 2.77
N SER A 48 8.24 2.25 3.55
CA SER A 48 7.77 3.42 4.29
C SER A 48 7.78 3.13 5.77
N THR A 49 8.40 4.02 6.55
CA THR A 49 8.44 3.95 8.02
C THR A 49 7.35 4.81 8.68
N GLN A 50 6.56 5.53 7.87
CA GLN A 50 5.61 6.56 8.33
C GLN A 50 4.20 6.36 7.76
N GLY A 51 3.87 5.15 7.29
CA GLY A 51 2.56 4.87 6.72
C GLY A 51 2.49 4.94 5.19
N ALA A 52 1.35 4.59 4.61
CA ALA A 52 1.06 4.64 3.17
C ALA A 52 1.19 6.03 2.48
N GLN A 53 1.37 7.11 3.26
CA GLN A 53 1.55 8.50 2.79
C GLN A 53 2.90 9.12 3.25
N GLY A 54 3.79 8.31 3.84
CA GLY A 54 5.12 8.73 4.28
C GLY A 54 6.15 8.84 3.13
N HIS A 55 7.38 9.21 3.47
CA HIS A 55 8.50 9.17 2.51
C HIS A 55 8.76 7.72 2.10
N LEU A 56 8.50 7.42 0.84
CA LEU A 56 8.83 6.13 0.23
C LEU A 56 10.34 6.12 -0.07
N GLY A 57 11.08 5.41 0.78
CA GLY A 57 12.50 5.13 0.55
C GLY A 57 12.65 3.83 -0.24
N LYS A 58 13.79 3.65 -0.92
CA LYS A 58 14.14 2.33 -1.46
C LYS A 58 14.57 1.42 -0.30
N ALA A 59 14.07 0.19 -0.27
CA ALA A 59 14.48 -0.80 0.72
C ALA A 59 15.96 -1.16 0.53
N SER A 60 16.72 -1.22 1.61
CA SER A 60 18.12 -1.69 1.57
C SER A 60 18.17 -3.22 1.58
N ASN A 61 19.18 -3.81 0.91
CA ASN A 61 19.40 -5.27 0.90
C ASN A 61 19.37 -5.92 2.29
N GLN A 62 19.88 -5.21 3.31
CA GLN A 62 19.84 -5.69 4.70
C GLN A 62 18.43 -5.82 5.26
N GLN A 63 17.53 -4.87 4.94
CA GLN A 63 16.12 -4.93 5.35
C GLN A 63 15.43 -6.08 4.63
N LEU A 64 15.72 -6.26 3.34
CA LEU A 64 15.17 -7.36 2.54
C LEU A 64 15.59 -8.73 3.10
N ASP A 65 16.86 -8.89 3.44
CA ASP A 65 17.37 -10.11 4.07
C ASP A 65 16.72 -10.36 5.45
N THR A 66 16.62 -9.32 6.28
CA THR A 66 16.03 -9.43 7.63
C THR A 66 14.56 -9.81 7.58
N VAL A 67 13.80 -9.25 6.64
CA VAL A 67 12.35 -9.40 6.56
C VAL A 67 11.92 -10.59 5.71
N PHE A 68 12.50 -10.70 4.51
CA PHE A 68 12.10 -11.70 3.53
C PHE A 68 13.03 -12.92 3.53
N GLY A 69 14.21 -12.82 4.16
CA GLY A 69 15.23 -13.88 4.11
C GLY A 69 15.94 -13.96 2.76
N THR A 70 15.79 -12.95 1.91
CA THR A 70 16.36 -12.93 0.56
C THR A 70 16.79 -11.52 0.16
N THR A 71 17.93 -11.45 -0.52
CA THR A 71 18.47 -10.22 -1.12
C THR A 71 18.07 -10.05 -2.58
N LYS A 72 17.28 -10.98 -3.12
CA LYS A 72 16.81 -10.92 -4.51
C LYS A 72 15.48 -10.17 -4.59
N ASP A 73 15.50 -9.02 -5.26
CA ASP A 73 14.30 -8.18 -5.46
C ASP A 73 13.14 -8.97 -6.06
N VAL A 74 13.42 -9.88 -7.00
CA VAL A 74 12.39 -10.71 -7.66
C VAL A 74 11.64 -11.61 -6.66
N ASP A 75 12.35 -12.24 -5.73
CA ASP A 75 11.74 -13.09 -4.70
C ASP A 75 10.90 -12.26 -3.74
N VAL A 76 11.44 -11.11 -3.31
CA VAL A 76 10.74 -10.16 -2.45
C VAL A 76 9.44 -9.70 -3.10
N VAL A 77 9.52 -9.22 -4.35
CA VAL A 77 8.37 -8.74 -5.12
C VAL A 77 7.32 -9.84 -5.27
N THR A 78 7.74 -11.07 -5.58
CA THR A 78 6.84 -12.24 -5.67
C THR A 78 6.10 -12.48 -4.35
N LYS A 79 6.82 -12.41 -3.22
CA LYS A 79 6.24 -12.61 -1.89
C LYS A 79 5.27 -11.48 -1.54
N ILE A 80 5.62 -10.22 -1.84
CA ILE A 80 4.74 -9.06 -1.68
C ILE A 80 3.49 -9.19 -2.54
N LEU A 81 3.58 -9.67 -3.78
CA LEU A 81 2.43 -9.91 -4.65
C LEU A 81 1.49 -11.01 -4.11
N LYS A 82 2.04 -12.04 -3.46
CA LYS A 82 1.28 -13.19 -2.94
C LYS A 82 0.66 -12.94 -1.57
N GLU A 83 1.39 -12.28 -0.68
CA GLU A 83 1.00 -12.06 0.72
C GLU A 83 0.60 -10.61 1.02
N GLY A 84 0.95 -9.68 0.15
CA GLY A 84 0.61 -8.27 0.30
C GLY A 84 -0.84 -7.98 -0.06
N ARG A 85 -1.27 -6.79 0.32
CA ARG A 85 -2.60 -6.26 0.03
C ARG A 85 -2.53 -5.33 -1.16
N GLU A 86 -3.26 -5.67 -2.21
CA GLU A 86 -3.47 -4.75 -3.32
C GLU A 86 -4.25 -3.54 -2.83
N GLN A 87 -3.70 -2.36 -3.11
CA GLN A 87 -4.37 -1.09 -2.97
C GLN A 87 -4.39 -0.45 -4.36
N ALA A 88 -5.53 -0.56 -5.02
CA ALA A 88 -5.76 0.14 -6.27
C ALA A 88 -5.54 1.64 -6.00
N THR A 89 -4.65 2.28 -6.78
CA THR A 89 -4.59 3.75 -6.80
C THR A 89 -5.72 4.26 -7.70
N ASP A 90 -6.95 3.90 -7.35
CA ASP A 90 -8.12 4.61 -7.85
C ASP A 90 -8.05 5.99 -7.20
N GLY A 91 -7.68 7.00 -8.00
CA GLY A 91 -7.44 8.34 -7.51
C GLY A 91 -8.65 8.84 -6.74
N VAL A 92 -8.55 8.93 -5.42
CA VAL A 92 -9.47 9.67 -4.54
C VAL A 92 -10.96 9.51 -4.91
N SER A 93 -11.40 8.33 -5.34
CA SER A 93 -12.80 8.13 -5.74
C SER A 93 -13.34 6.88 -5.07
N GLY A 94 -13.81 7.08 -3.84
CA GLY A 94 -14.68 6.11 -3.18
C GLY A 94 -14.25 5.80 -1.76
N SER A 95 -14.69 6.63 -0.83
CA SER A 95 -15.27 6.16 0.43
C SER A 95 -14.42 5.18 1.24
N ASN A 96 -13.45 5.67 2.03
CA ASN A 96 -13.09 5.09 3.34
C ASN A 96 -12.10 5.94 4.16
N TYR A 97 -11.83 7.19 3.79
CA TYR A 97 -11.38 8.21 4.76
C TYR A 97 -12.59 8.77 5.53
N THR A 98 -13.49 7.90 6.00
CA THR A 98 -14.22 8.22 7.22
C THR A 98 -13.30 7.80 8.36
N GLY A 99 -12.26 8.63 8.55
CA GLY A 99 -11.79 8.82 9.92
C GLY A 99 -13.05 9.19 10.68
N SER A 100 -13.54 8.23 11.47
CA SER A 100 -14.64 8.46 12.39
C SER A 100 -14.13 9.51 13.37
N ASN A 101 -14.33 10.77 13.05
CA ASN A 101 -14.31 11.83 14.02
C ASN A 101 -15.77 12.18 14.32
N PRO A 102 -16.43 11.50 15.28
CA PRO A 102 -17.70 11.94 15.81
C PRO A 102 -17.52 13.20 16.67
N SER A 103 -16.95 14.27 16.12
CA SER A 103 -17.14 15.62 16.65
C SER A 103 -18.46 16.16 16.13
N ARG A 104 -19.57 15.56 16.59
CA ARG A 104 -20.90 16.16 16.53
C ARG A 104 -21.46 16.23 17.95
N GLY A 105 -20.87 17.08 18.77
CA GLY A 105 -21.57 17.70 19.90
C GLY A 105 -22.29 18.94 19.38
N GLY A 106 -23.58 18.81 19.10
CA GLY A 106 -24.37 19.81 18.39
C GLY A 106 -24.54 21.13 19.15
N GLU A 107 -24.18 22.23 18.52
CA GLU A 107 -24.55 23.58 18.94
C GLU A 107 -26.05 23.78 18.63
N SER A 108 -26.89 23.44 19.60
CA SER A 108 -28.33 23.75 19.57
C SER A 108 -28.51 25.21 19.95
N ARG A 109 -28.52 26.11 18.96
CA ARG A 109 -29.00 27.49 19.13
C ARG A 109 -30.52 27.46 19.30
N GLY A 110 -30.95 27.24 20.54
CA GLY A 110 -32.33 27.43 20.97
C GLY A 110 -32.61 28.91 21.21
N SER A 111 -33.36 29.51 20.31
CA SER A 111 -33.95 30.84 20.43
C SER A 111 -34.65 31.05 21.79
N GLY A 112 -34.43 32.21 22.39
CA GLY A 112 -35.13 32.63 23.61
C GLY A 112 -36.64 32.84 23.39
N PRO A 113 -37.49 32.61 24.41
CA PRO A 113 -38.91 32.93 24.33
C PRO A 113 -39.15 34.42 24.66
N ARG A 114 -40.17 34.97 24.02
CA ARG A 114 -40.79 36.27 24.31
C ARG A 114 -41.70 36.15 25.53
#